data_AF-A0A3S1MXK0-F1
#
_entry.id   AF-A0A3S1MXK0-F1
#
_cell.length_a   1.000
_cell.length_b   1.000
_cell.length_c   1.000
_cell.angle_alpha   90.00
_cell.angle_beta   90.00
_cell.angle_gamma   90.00
#
_symmetry.space_group_name_H-M   'P 1'
#
loop_
_entity.id
_entity.type
_entity.pdbx_description
1 polymer ?
#
loop_
_entity_poly.entity_id
_entity_poly.type
_entity_poly.pdbx_seq_one_letter_code
_entity_poly.pdbx_strand_id
1 'polypeptide(L)'
;MTTSLPPAPARAGSRWTGLALSLGSIALPFALWWAFIRVLGVPQMIGKTPWDVADYLFFSTVSPQAQTRLLAAMSQTLPITILGMVAGLASAFALAVSSRMLPNVTRALMPVALFSQTMPLIATIPLFVLLLGRGWLV
;
A
#
# COMPACT_ATOMS: atom_id res chain seq x y z
N MET A 1 -18.58 -35.77 -23.52
CA MET A 1 -19.78 -35.10 -22.98
C MET A 1 -19.39 -33.71 -22.53
N THR A 2 -19.68 -32.70 -23.34
CA THR A 2 -19.41 -31.27 -23.08
C THR A 2 -20.53 -30.70 -22.21
N THR A 3 -20.27 -30.46 -20.92
CA THR A 3 -21.21 -29.76 -20.04
C THR A 3 -21.10 -28.25 -20.30
N SER A 4 -22.00 -27.71 -21.12
CA SER A 4 -22.15 -26.26 -21.26
C SER A 4 -22.70 -25.70 -19.94
N LEU A 5 -21.91 -24.89 -19.24
CA LEU A 5 -22.36 -24.13 -18.08
C LEU A 5 -23.62 -23.33 -18.44
N PRO A 6 -24.66 -23.30 -17.57
CA PRO A 6 -25.82 -22.45 -17.81
C PRO A 6 -25.38 -20.99 -17.94
N PRO A 7 -25.94 -20.21 -18.87
CA PRO A 7 -25.60 -18.79 -19.01
C PRO A 7 -25.89 -18.09 -17.68
N ALA A 8 -24.85 -17.52 -17.06
CA ALA A 8 -25.00 -16.74 -15.84
C ALA A 8 -26.03 -15.62 -16.13
N PRO A 9 -27.05 -15.42 -15.28
CA PRO A 9 -28.00 -14.35 -15.50
C PRO A 9 -27.23 -13.03 -15.55
N ALA A 10 -27.42 -12.29 -16.65
CA ALA A 10 -26.86 -10.95 -16.79
C ALA A 10 -27.41 -10.10 -15.64
N ARG A 11 -26.60 -9.86 -14.60
CA ARG A 11 -26.94 -8.87 -13.57
C ARG A 11 -26.96 -7.52 -14.27
N ALA A 12 -28.12 -7.12 -14.77
CA ALA A 12 -28.43 -5.73 -15.08
C ALA A 12 -28.55 -4.99 -13.74
N GLY A 13 -27.44 -4.90 -13.01
CA GLY A 13 -27.35 -4.03 -11.85
C GLY A 13 -27.63 -2.62 -12.32
N SER A 14 -28.62 -1.96 -11.69
CA SER A 14 -28.89 -0.55 -11.95
C SER A 14 -27.57 0.22 -11.84
N ARG A 15 -27.27 1.07 -12.83
CA ARG A 15 -26.05 1.91 -12.84
C ARG A 15 -25.90 2.69 -11.52
N TRP A 16 -27.03 3.02 -10.90
CA TRP A 16 -27.13 3.64 -9.58
C TRP A 16 -26.60 2.77 -8.45
N THR A 17 -26.86 1.46 -8.47
CA THR A 17 -26.33 0.53 -7.46
C THR A 17 -24.81 0.42 -7.59
N GLY A 18 -24.29 0.34 -8.83
CA GLY A 18 -22.84 0.34 -9.09
C GLY A 18 -22.16 1.63 -8.63
N LEU A 19 -22.79 2.79 -8.90
CA LEU A 19 -22.31 4.09 -8.42
C LEU A 19 -22.35 4.19 -6.88
N ALA A 20 -23.43 3.76 -6.24
CA ALA A 20 -23.55 3.79 -4.78
C ALA A 20 -22.51 2.90 -4.10
N LEU A 21 -22.26 1.71 -4.65
CA LEU A 21 -21.22 0.79 -4.17
C LEU A 21 -19.82 1.40 -4.34
N SER A 22 -19.53 2.02 -5.49
CA SER A 22 -18.24 2.66 -5.76
C SER A 22 -18.01 3.86 -4.82
N LEU A 23 -18.99 4.75 -4.72
CA LEU A 23 -18.93 5.92 -3.83
C LEU A 23 -18.81 5.49 -2.36
N GLY A 24 -19.56 4.46 -1.96
CA GLY A 24 -19.47 3.85 -0.65
C GLY A 24 -18.08 3.29 -0.37
N SER A 25 -17.48 2.57 -1.32
CA SER A 25 -16.13 2.02 -1.18
C SER A 25 -15.05 3.10 -1.02
N ILE A 26 -15.22 4.26 -1.68
CA ILE A 26 -14.30 5.39 -1.54
C ILE A 26 -14.54 6.11 -0.21
N ALA A 27 -15.79 6.35 0.16
CA ALA A 27 -16.15 7.11 1.37
C ALA A 27 -15.88 6.33 2.66
N LEU A 28 -16.02 4.99 2.63
CA LEU A 28 -15.87 4.12 3.79
C LEU A 28 -14.53 4.31 4.54
N PRO A 29 -13.34 4.28 3.90
CA PRO A 29 -12.08 4.50 4.61
C PRO A 29 -11.99 5.89 5.23
N PHE A 30 -12.49 6.95 4.59
CA PHE A 30 -12.51 8.30 5.17
C PHE A 30 -13.45 8.38 6.37
N ALA A 31 -14.62 7.76 6.28
CA ALA A 31 -15.58 7.69 7.38
C ALA A 31 -15.01 6.91 8.57
N LEU A 32 -14.36 5.77 8.32
CA LEU A 32 -13.68 4.97 9.35
C LEU A 32 -12.52 5.74 10.00
N TRP A 33 -11.70 6.42 9.20
CA TRP A 33 -10.60 7.25 9.72
C TRP A 33 -11.11 8.38 10.61
N TRP A 34 -12.14 9.09 10.15
CA TRP A 34 -12.78 10.14 10.94
C TRP A 34 -13.37 9.53 12.23
N ALA A 35 -14.19 8.49 12.12
CA ALA A 35 -14.80 7.82 13.27
C ALA A 35 -13.76 7.38 14.29
N PHE A 36 -12.64 6.80 13.84
CA PHE A 36 -11.53 6.39 14.70
C PHE A 36 -10.98 7.57 15.52
N ILE A 37 -10.63 8.70 14.88
CA ILE A 37 -10.10 9.87 15.58
C ILE A 37 -11.11 10.40 16.61
N ARG A 38 -12.40 10.45 16.24
CA ARG A 38 -13.46 10.97 17.11
C ARG A 38 -13.75 10.06 18.29
N VAL A 39 -13.81 8.74 18.08
CA VAL A 39 -14.11 7.75 19.12
C VAL A 39 -12.97 7.66 20.12
N LEU A 40 -11.71 7.71 19.65
CA LEU A 40 -10.54 7.65 20.53
C LEU A 40 -10.20 8.99 21.20
N GLY A 41 -10.93 10.07 20.89
CA GLY A 41 -10.72 11.38 21.50
C GLY A 41 -9.30 11.94 21.29
N VAL A 42 -8.65 11.57 20.18
CA VAL A 42 -7.25 11.93 19.93
C VAL A 42 -7.13 13.45 19.82
N PRO A 43 -6.26 14.11 20.61
CA PRO A 43 -6.05 15.54 20.53
C PRO A 43 -5.69 15.96 19.11
N GLN A 44 -6.22 17.10 18.65
CA GLN A 44 -6.05 17.63 17.28
C GLN A 44 -4.57 17.85 16.90
N MET A 45 -3.68 18.03 17.88
CA MET A 45 -2.23 18.08 17.66
C MET A 45 -1.66 16.76 17.12
N ILE A 46 -2.24 15.62 17.52
CA ILE A 46 -1.77 14.26 17.20
C ILE A 46 -2.61 13.65 16.06
N GLY A 47 -3.94 13.81 16.11
CA GLY A 47 -4.87 13.24 15.13
C GLY A 47 -5.50 14.31 14.24
N LYS A 48 -4.94 14.50 13.03
CA LYS A 48 -5.52 15.37 11.98
C LYS A 48 -6.66 14.64 11.28
N THR A 49 -7.78 15.31 11.04
CA THR A 49 -8.93 14.75 10.31
C THR A 49 -8.69 14.79 8.79
N PRO A 50 -9.46 14.01 7.99
CA PRO A 50 -9.44 14.13 6.52
C PRO A 50 -9.65 15.55 6.02
N TRP A 51 -10.52 16.31 6.69
CA TRP A 51 -10.77 17.70 6.34
C TRP A 51 -9.57 18.58 6.63
N ASP A 52 -8.91 18.41 7.78
CA ASP A 52 -7.72 19.20 8.15
C ASP A 52 -6.58 19.00 7.15
N VAL A 53 -6.43 17.78 6.62
CA VAL A 53 -5.42 17.49 5.58
C VAL A 53 -5.78 18.18 4.26
N ALA A 54 -7.05 18.16 3.86
CA ALA A 54 -7.52 18.84 2.65
C ALA A 54 -7.38 20.37 2.76
N ASP A 55 -7.75 20.95 3.91
CA ASP A 55 -7.58 22.37 4.20
C ASP A 55 -6.11 22.78 4.13
N TYR A 56 -5.23 22.04 4.81
CA TYR A 56 -3.80 22.29 4.79
C TYR A 56 -3.20 22.21 3.37
N LEU A 57 -3.61 21.23 2.57
CA LEU A 57 -3.08 21.05 1.21
C LEU A 57 -3.62 22.06 0.19
N PHE A 58 -4.89 22.48 0.28
CA PHE A 58 -5.55 23.17 -0.82
C PHE A 58 -6.10 24.56 -0.48
N PHE A 59 -6.55 24.79 0.75
CA PHE A 59 -7.33 25.99 1.09
C PHE A 59 -6.58 26.96 2.01
N SER A 60 -5.58 26.47 2.75
CA SER A 60 -4.79 27.29 3.68
C SER A 60 -3.83 28.24 2.96
N THR A 61 -3.41 29.31 3.63
CA THR A 61 -2.42 30.27 3.14
C THR A 61 -1.02 29.67 2.93
N VAL A 62 -0.73 28.54 3.59
CA VAL A 62 0.53 27.78 3.48
C VAL A 62 0.46 26.67 2.42
N SER A 63 -0.69 26.49 1.77
CA SER A 63 -0.91 25.43 0.77
C SER A 63 0.15 25.35 -0.33
N PRO A 64 0.66 26.45 -0.93
CA PRO A 64 1.67 26.34 -1.99
C PRO A 64 2.99 25.76 -1.48
N GLN A 65 3.37 26.10 -0.24
CA GLN A 65 4.56 25.53 0.40
C GLN A 65 4.33 24.07 0.79
N ALA A 66 3.15 23.74 1.30
CA ALA A 66 2.78 22.37 1.67
C ALA A 66 2.84 21.43 0.46
N GLN A 67 2.24 21.84 -0.66
CA GLN A 67 2.28 21.09 -1.92
C GLN A 67 3.71 20.93 -2.45
N THR A 68 4.50 22.01 -2.43
CA THR A 68 5.91 21.96 -2.86
C THR A 68 6.73 20.97 -2.02
N ARG A 69 6.56 20.99 -0.70
CA ARG A 69 7.22 20.04 0.22
C ARG A 69 6.77 18.61 -0.04
N LEU A 70 5.48 18.39 -0.27
CA LEU A 70 4.95 17.08 -0.60
C LEU A 70 5.54 16.56 -1.91
N LEU A 71 5.58 17.37 -2.96
CA LEU A 71 6.18 17.00 -4.24
C LEU A 71 7.67 16.69 -4.12
N ALA A 72 8.42 17.46 -3.32
CA ALA A 72 9.83 17.19 -3.05
C ALA A 72 10.05 15.88 -2.27
N ALA A 73 9.19 15.57 -1.29
CA ALA A 73 9.26 14.31 -0.56
C ALA A 73 8.88 13.11 -1.46
N MET A 74 7.87 13.29 -2.31
CA MET A 74 7.46 12.29 -3.29
C MET A 74 8.57 12.04 -4.31
N SER A 75 9.24 13.07 -4.83
CA SER A 75 10.31 12.89 -5.82
C SER A 75 11.53 12.15 -5.25
N GLN A 76 11.76 12.20 -3.94
CA GLN A 76 12.81 11.43 -3.28
C GLN A 76 12.39 9.97 -3.01
N THR A 77 11.13 9.74 -2.65
CA THR A 77 10.64 8.41 -2.24
C THR A 77 10.17 7.54 -3.42
N LEU A 78 9.51 8.13 -4.43
CA LEU A 78 8.98 7.38 -5.57
C LEU A 78 10.05 6.57 -6.32
N PRO A 79 11.21 7.16 -6.70
CA PRO A 79 12.19 6.44 -7.51
C PRO A 79 12.72 5.20 -6.79
N ILE A 80 13.04 5.34 -5.50
CA ILE A 80 13.52 4.22 -4.70
C ILE A 80 12.44 3.17 -4.46
N THR A 81 11.19 3.58 -4.21
CA THR A 81 10.08 2.65 -4.08
C THR A 81 9.83 1.87 -5.37
N ILE A 82 9.90 2.53 -6.53
CA ILE A 82 9.74 1.87 -7.83
C ILE A 82 10.87 0.87 -8.09
N LEU A 83 12.12 1.24 -7.83
CA LEU A 83 13.25 0.33 -7.99
C LEU A 83 13.12 -0.90 -7.07
N GLY A 84 12.77 -0.69 -5.80
CA GLY A 84 12.50 -1.78 -4.86
C GLY A 84 11.34 -2.67 -5.29
N MET A 85 10.26 -2.08 -5.80
CA MET A 85 9.09 -2.80 -6.32
C MET A 85 9.47 -3.68 -7.51
N VAL A 86 10.20 -3.15 -8.49
CA VAL A 86 10.66 -3.89 -9.67
C VAL A 86 11.58 -5.04 -9.26
N ALA A 87 12.55 -4.79 -8.38
CA ALA A 87 13.46 -5.82 -7.87
C ALA A 87 12.70 -6.93 -7.11
N GLY A 88 11.74 -6.55 -6.26
CA GLY A 88 10.90 -7.49 -5.52
C GLY A 88 10.00 -8.34 -6.44
N LEU A 89 9.36 -7.72 -7.43
CA LEU A 89 8.54 -8.42 -8.44
C LEU A 89 9.39 -9.36 -9.29
N ALA A 90 10.57 -8.94 -9.74
CA ALA A 90 11.48 -9.80 -10.50
C ALA A 90 11.91 -11.02 -9.67
N SER A 91 12.22 -10.81 -8.39
CA SER A 91 12.57 -11.90 -7.46
C SER A 91 11.41 -12.86 -7.22
N ALA A 92 10.20 -12.34 -7.01
CA ALA A 92 8.99 -13.14 -6.85
C ALA A 92 8.66 -13.94 -8.12
N PHE A 93 8.82 -13.32 -9.29
CA PHE A 93 8.64 -13.98 -10.57
C PHE A 93 9.65 -15.12 -10.78
N ALA A 94 10.93 -14.87 -10.50
CA ALA A 94 11.96 -15.90 -10.54
C ALA A 94 11.63 -17.07 -9.60
N LEU A 95 11.22 -16.78 -8.37
CA LEU A 95 10.81 -17.78 -7.39
C LEU A 95 9.59 -18.59 -7.88
N ALA A 96 8.62 -17.94 -8.50
CA ALA A 96 7.44 -18.59 -9.07
C ALA A 96 7.81 -19.53 -10.23
N VAL A 97 8.71 -19.12 -11.13
CA VAL A 97 9.22 -19.97 -12.22
C VAL A 97 10.00 -21.15 -11.65
N SER A 98 10.91 -20.90 -10.69
CA SER A 98 11.67 -21.96 -10.01
C SER A 98 10.78 -22.95 -9.27
N SER A 99 9.62 -22.53 -8.77
CA SER A 99 8.67 -23.43 -8.09
C SER A 99 8.15 -24.56 -8.96
N ARG A 100 8.09 -24.35 -10.29
CA ARG A 100 7.68 -25.36 -11.26
C ARG A 100 8.81 -26.34 -11.59
N MET A 101 10.05 -25.87 -11.62
CA MET A 101 11.23 -26.65 -11.99
C MET A 101 11.84 -27.41 -10.80
N LEU A 102 11.85 -26.78 -9.62
CA LEU A 102 12.53 -27.23 -8.40
C LEU A 102 11.63 -27.05 -7.16
N PRO A 103 10.50 -27.78 -7.07
CA PRO A 103 9.50 -27.57 -6.01
C PRO A 103 10.05 -27.75 -4.59
N ASN A 104 11.04 -28.62 -4.41
CA ASN A 104 11.67 -28.86 -3.11
C ASN A 104 12.47 -27.64 -2.61
N VAL A 105 13.17 -26.94 -3.52
CA VAL A 105 13.95 -25.74 -3.18
C VAL A 105 13.01 -24.59 -2.80
N THR A 106 11.95 -24.37 -3.58
CA THR A 106 10.95 -23.34 -3.27
C THR A 106 10.27 -23.60 -1.93
N ARG A 107 9.94 -24.86 -1.61
CA ARG A 107 9.36 -25.22 -0.30
C ARG A 107 10.27 -24.84 0.87
N ALA A 108 11.58 -25.00 0.72
CA ALA A 108 12.56 -24.59 1.73
C ALA A 108 12.65 -23.07 1.90
N LEU A 109 12.34 -22.29 0.86
CA LEU A 109 12.35 -20.82 0.88
C LEU A 109 11.03 -20.21 1.38
N MET A 110 9.92 -20.95 1.36
CA MET A 110 8.61 -20.45 1.82
C MET A 110 8.64 -19.85 3.24
N PRO A 111 9.27 -20.48 4.27
CA PRO A 111 9.35 -19.89 5.60
C PRO A 111 10.10 -18.55 5.62
N VAL A 112 11.17 -18.42 4.83
CA VAL A 112 11.95 -17.17 4.72
C VAL A 112 11.11 -16.07 4.08
N ALA A 113 10.33 -16.40 3.04
CA ALA A 113 9.43 -15.45 2.40
C ALA A 113 8.34 -14.94 3.37
N LEU A 114 7.71 -15.85 4.11
CA LEU A 114 6.69 -15.52 5.11
C LEU A 114 7.27 -14.70 6.28
N PHE A 115 8.49 -15.05 6.73
CA PHE A 115 9.20 -14.28 7.74
C PHE A 115 9.48 -12.86 7.25
N SER A 116 10.03 -12.70 6.04
CA SER A 116 10.30 -11.39 5.44
C SER A 116 9.04 -10.51 5.35
N GLN A 117 7.89 -11.10 5.03
CA GLN A 117 6.61 -10.38 4.93
C GLN A 117 6.08 -9.89 6.29
N THR A 118 6.41 -10.58 7.38
CA THR A 118 5.89 -10.29 8.72
C THR A 118 6.91 -9.60 9.63
N MET A 119 8.15 -9.43 9.15
CA MET A 119 9.23 -8.85 9.93
C MET A 119 8.91 -7.38 10.26
N PRO A 120 8.93 -6.97 11.54
CA PRO A 120 8.59 -5.61 11.92
C PRO A 120 9.67 -4.65 11.41
N LEU A 121 9.24 -3.65 10.62
CA LEU A 121 10.14 -2.68 9.97
C LEU A 121 11.11 -2.02 10.97
N ILE A 122 10.60 -1.66 12.16
CA ILE A 122 11.39 -1.00 13.22
C ILE A 122 12.59 -1.86 13.66
N ALA A 123 12.44 -3.19 13.67
CA ALA A 123 13.51 -4.11 14.06
C ALA A 123 14.49 -4.40 12.91
N THR A 124 14.04 -4.32 11.66
CA THR A 124 14.86 -4.66 10.49
C THR A 124 15.77 -3.51 10.06
N ILE A 125 15.37 -2.26 10.28
CA ILE A 125 16.15 -1.08 9.87
C ILE A 125 17.61 -1.13 10.40
N PRO A 126 17.87 -1.37 11.70
CA PRO A 126 19.24 -1.45 12.21
C PRO A 126 20.07 -2.56 11.54
N LEU A 127 19.45 -3.70 11.22
CA LEU A 127 20.12 -4.84 10.61
C LEU A 127 20.53 -4.53 9.16
N PHE A 128 19.68 -3.83 8.41
CA PHE A 128 20.07 -3.32 7.10
C PHE A 128 21.18 -2.28 7.19
N VAL A 129 21.15 -1.36 8.17
CA VAL A 129 22.22 -0.37 8.36
C VAL A 129 23.55 -1.05 8.73
N LEU A 130 23.52 -2.12 9.53
CA LEU A 130 24.72 -2.89 9.85
C LEU A 130 25.29 -3.62 8.62
N LEU A 131 24.41 -4.17 7.77
CA LEU A 131 24.80 -4.95 6.60
C LEU A 131 25.24 -4.08 5.41
N LEU A 132 24.52 -2.98 5.15
CA LEU A 132 24.76 -2.10 4.00
C LEU A 132 25.63 -0.87 4.35
N GLY A 133 25.83 -0.57 5.63
CA GLY A 133 26.48 0.66 6.10
C GLY A 133 25.50 1.82 6.29
N ARG A 134 26.00 2.96 6.78
CA ARG A 134 25.22 4.20 6.94
C ARG A 134 25.32 5.02 5.66
N GLY A 135 24.24 5.09 4.87
CA GLY A 135 24.15 5.90 3.65
C GLY A 135 24.16 5.08 2.36
N TRP A 136 23.80 5.72 1.24
CA TRP A 136 23.76 5.09 -0.09
C TRP A 136 25.14 4.85 -0.71
N LEU A 137 26.16 5.55 -0.22
CA LEU A 137 27.61 5.41 -0.38
C LEU A 137 28.23 6.36 0.66
N VAL A 138 29.48 6.13 1.05
CA VAL A 138 30.30 7.06 1.86
C VAL A 138 30.17 8.49 1.36
#